data_AF-A0AAJ1QAT2-F1
#
_entry.id   AF-A0AAJ1QAT2-F1
#
_cell.length_a   1.000
_cell.length_b   1.000
_cell.length_c   1.000
_cell.angle_alpha   90.00
_cell.angle_beta   90.00
_cell.angle_gamma   90.00
#
_symmetry.space_group_name_H-M   'P 1'
#
loop_
_entity.id
_entity.type
_entity.pdbx_description
1 polymer ?
#
loop_
_entity_poly.entity_id
_entity_poly.type
_entity_poly.pdbx_seq_one_letter_code
_entity_poly.pdbx_strand_id
1 'polypeptide(L)' 'ASLPPCVIGMEACSGAHYWARLFRQYGHEPRLMAAKFVSPYRMAGKSGKNDAADAQAICEAVRRPHMRFVPVKDESQ' A
#
# COMPACT_ATOMS: atom_id res chain seq x y z
N ALA A 1 -1.56 21.76 3.17
CA ALA A 1 -1.95 21.28 1.84
C ALA A 1 -3.23 20.45 1.98
N SER A 2 -4.34 20.92 1.43
CA SER A 2 -5.62 20.20 1.48
C SER A 2 -5.75 19.36 0.22
N LEU A 3 -5.31 18.11 0.29
CA LEU A 3 -5.54 17.15 -0.80
C LEU A 3 -6.94 16.58 -0.67
N PRO A 4 -7.66 16.36 -1.78
CA PRO A 4 -8.92 15.64 -1.73
C PRO A 4 -8.70 14.19 -1.24
N PRO A 5 -9.73 13.56 -0.65
CA PRO A 5 -9.77 12.12 -0.43
C PRO A 5 -9.26 11.34 -1.65
N CYS A 6 -8.34 10.41 -1.41
CA CYS A 6 -7.72 9.63 -2.48
C CYS A 6 -7.39 8.22 -2.00
N VAL A 7 -7.17 7.32 -2.95
CA VAL A 7 -6.71 5.95 -2.67
C VAL A 7 -5.21 5.97 -2.42
N ILE A 8 -4.77 5.37 -1.31
CA ILE A 8 -3.35 5.27 -0.94
C ILE A 8 -2.95 3.79 -0.97
N GLY A 9 -2.19 3.39 -1.98
CA GLY A 9 -1.58 2.06 -2.02
C GLY A 9 -0.37 2.00 -1.08
N MET A 10 -0.30 0.98 -0.22
CA MET A 10 0.85 0.76 0.65
C MET A 10 1.18 -0.73 0.77
N GLU A 11 2.46 -1.03 0.94
CA GLU A 11 2.88 -2.36 1.37
C GLU A 11 2.58 -2.55 2.86
N ALA A 12 2.08 -3.74 3.21
CA ALA A 12 1.89 -4.14 4.60
C ALA A 12 3.26 -4.40 5.26
N CYS A 13 3.68 -3.47 6.11
CA CYS A 13 4.84 -3.57 6.99
C CYS A 13 4.42 -3.33 8.45
N SER A 14 5.36 -3.45 9.40
CA SER A 14 5.10 -3.26 10.84
C SER A 14 4.43 -1.92 11.18
N GLY A 15 4.74 -0.85 10.44
CA GLY A 15 4.14 0.48 10.62
C GLY A 15 2.90 0.75 9.75
N ALA A 16 2.57 -0.11 8.79
CA ALA A 16 1.55 0.21 7.77
C ALA A 16 0.15 0.36 8.36
N HIS A 17 -0.17 -0.39 9.42
CA HIS A 17 -1.49 -0.32 10.07
C HIS A 17 -1.72 1.02 10.77
N TYR A 18 -0.71 1.55 11.47
CA TYR A 18 -0.77 2.88 12.07
C TYR A 18 -1.05 3.95 11.01
N TRP A 19 -0.27 3.96 9.93
CA TRP A 19 -0.46 4.91 8.83
C TRP A 19 -1.82 4.77 8.16
N ALA A 20 -2.30 3.54 7.95
CA ALA A 20 -3.62 3.33 7.37
C ALA A 20 -4.75 3.85 8.27
N ARG A 21 -4.67 3.69 9.59
CA ARG A 21 -5.65 4.31 10.50
C ARG A 21 -5.60 5.84 10.41
N LEU A 22 -4.40 6.40 10.40
CA LEU A 22 -4.21 7.85 10.29
C LEU A 22 -4.77 8.40 8.98
N PHE A 23 -4.48 7.77 7.85
CA PHE A 23 -5.00 8.18 6.54
C PHE A 23 -6.53 8.10 6.45
N ARG A 24 -7.15 7.10 7.09
CA ARG A 24 -8.61 7.02 7.20
C ARG A 24 -9.20 8.19 7.98
N GLN A 25 -8.54 8.66 9.04
CA GLN A 25 -8.99 9.84 9.80
C GLN A 25 -8.99 11.11 8.94
N TYR A 26 -8.07 11.20 7.97
CA TYR A 26 -8.03 12.30 6.99
C TYR A 26 -8.93 12.07 5.77
N GLY A 27 -9.76 11.02 5.76
CA GLY A 27 -10.72 10.73 4.69
C GLY A 27 -10.15 10.00 3.47
N HIS A 28 -8.90 9.54 3.52
CA HIS A 28 -8.31 8.74 2.43
C HIS A 28 -8.72 7.27 2.52
N GLU A 29 -8.58 6.56 1.41
CA GLU A 29 -8.84 5.12 1.31
C GLU A 29 -7.50 4.34 1.21
N PRO A 30 -6.88 3.96 2.35
CA PRO A 30 -5.66 3.18 2.33
C PRO A 30 -5.95 1.73 1.97
N ARG A 31 -5.14 1.21 1.05
CA ARG A 31 -5.19 -0.15 0.53
C ARG A 31 -3.85 -0.83 0.79
N LEU A 32 -3.81 -1.60 1.88
CA LEU A 32 -2.62 -2.37 2.28
C LEU A 32 -2.48 -3.62 1.42
N MET A 33 -1.29 -3.91 0.90
CA MET A 33 -1.01 -5.11 0.10
C MET A 33 0.16 -5.87 0.69
N ALA A 34 0.08 -7.20 0.74
CA ALA A 34 1.21 -8.01 1.17
C ALA A 34 2.36 -7.89 0.15
N ALA A 35 3.61 -7.88 0.64
CA ALA A 35 4.83 -7.84 -0.17
C ALA A 35 4.82 -8.84 -1.33
N LYS A 36 4.28 -10.04 -1.08
CA LYS A 36 4.15 -11.13 -2.07
C LYS A 36 3.28 -10.76 -3.27
N PHE A 37 2.27 -9.93 -3.08
CA PHE A 37 1.40 -9.46 -4.16
C PHE A 37 1.97 -8.25 -4.90
N VAL A 38 2.85 -7.47 -4.27
CA VAL A 38 3.54 -6.34 -4.91
C VAL A 38 4.75 -6.80 -5.72
N SER A 39 5.47 -7.83 -5.25
CA SER A 39 6.71 -8.32 -5.88
C SER A 39 6.63 -8.61 -7.38
N PRO A 40 5.54 -9.20 -7.93
CA PRO A 40 5.41 -9.44 -9.38
C PRO A 40 5.35 -8.16 -10.23
N TYR A 41 4.99 -7.02 -9.63
CA TYR A 41 4.89 -5.73 -10.31
C TYR A 41 6.21 -4.95 -10.31
N ARG A 42 7.27 -5.49 -9.70
CA ARG A 42 8.59 -4.87 -9.70
C ARG A 42 9.37 -5.30 -10.94
N MET A 43 9.55 -4.39 -11.88
CA MET A 43 10.18 -4.67 -13.19
C MET A 43 11.58 -5.29 -13.08
N ALA A 44 12.40 -4.83 -12.13
CA ALA A 44 13.76 -5.33 -11.92
C ALA A 44 13.85 -6.59 -11.02
N GLY A 45 12.71 -7.21 -10.69
CA GLY A 45 12.65 -8.38 -9.83
C GLY A 45 13.26 -8.16 -8.44
N LYS A 46 13.78 -9.22 -7.81
CA LYS A 46 14.34 -9.14 -6.44
C LYS A 46 15.63 -8.33 -6.32
N SER A 47 16.37 -8.13 -7.42
CA SER A 47 17.66 -7.44 -7.41
C SER A 47 17.54 -5.91 -7.54
N GLY A 48 16.39 -5.39 -7.98
CA GLY A 48 16.12 -3.96 -8.07
C GLY A 48 15.24 -3.42 -6.95
N LYS A 49 15.49 -3.84 -5.71
CA LYS A 49 14.77 -3.27 -4.56
C LYS A 49 15.30 -1.88 -4.24
N ASN A 50 14.46 -0.88 -4.46
CA ASN A 50 14.65 0.51 -4.03
C ASN A 50 13.27 1.18 -3.91
N ASP A 51 13.22 2.32 -3.23
CA ASP A 51 11.97 3.01 -2.93
C ASP A 51 11.18 3.40 -4.19
N ALA A 52 11.87 3.79 -5.26
CA ALA A 52 11.24 4.18 -6.52
C ALA A 52 10.55 2.98 -7.22
N ALA A 53 11.22 1.83 -7.25
CA ALA A 53 10.69 0.60 -7.83
C ALA A 53 9.54 0.03 -6.98
N ASP A 54 9.62 0.17 -5.66
CA ASP A 54 8.54 -0.18 -4.74
C ASP A 54 7.32 0.72 -4.94
N ALA A 55 7.50 2.03 -5.01
CA ALA A 55 6.42 2.98 -5.25
C ALA A 55 5.72 2.71 -6.59
N GLN A 56 6.48 2.44 -7.66
CA GLN A 56 5.91 2.08 -8.96
C GLN A 56 5.12 0.77 -8.89
N ALA A 57 5.69 -0.27 -8.27
CA ALA A 57 5.03 -1.58 -8.15
C ALA A 57 3.74 -1.49 -7.32
N ILE A 58 3.73 -0.72 -6.24
CA ILE A 58 2.55 -0.46 -5.40
C ILE A 58 1.48 0.30 -6.20
N CYS A 59 1.87 1.33 -6.94
CA CYS A 59 0.96 2.12 -7.77
C CYS A 59 0.29 1.27 -8.85
N GLU A 60 1.02 0.32 -9.42
CA GLU A 60 0.48 -0.62 -10.39
C GLU A 60 -0.44 -1.66 -9.73
N ALA A 61 0.02 -2.26 -8.63
CA ALA A 61 -0.69 -3.30 -7.90
C ALA A 61 -2.04 -2.81 -7.35
N VAL A 62 -2.10 -1.61 -6.77
CA VAL A 62 -3.31 -1.07 -6.12
C VAL A 62 -4.48 -0.86 -7.10
N ARG A 63 -4.17 -0.72 -8.40
CA ARG A 63 -5.15 -0.51 -9.47
C ARG A 63 -5.70 -1.81 -10.06
N ARG A 64 -5.15 -2.96 -9.68
CA ARG A 64 -5.56 -4.25 -10.26
C ARG A 64 -6.92 -4.69 -9.70
N PRO A 65 -7.87 -5.11 -10.55
CA PRO A 65 -9.24 -5.44 -10.13
C PRO A 65 -9.29 -6.65 -9.19
N HIS A 66 -8.35 -7.59 -9.31
CA HIS A 66 -8.25 -8.79 -8.49
C HIS A 66 -7.19 -8.68 -7.38
N MET A 67 -6.78 -7.45 -7.04
CA MET A 67 -5.80 -7.25 -5.97
C MET A 67 -6.40 -7.64 -4.62
N ARG A 68 -5.59 -8.29 -3.79
CA ARG A 68 -5.97 -8.71 -2.43
C ARG A 68 -5.39 -7.75 -1.42
N PHE A 69 -6.27 -7.06 -0.71
CA PHE A 69 -5.88 -6.12 0.32
C PHE A 69 -5.88 -6.76 1.70
N VAL A 70 -4.89 -6.39 2.50
CA VAL A 70 -4.81 -6.74 3.92
C VAL A 70 -5.78 -5.82 4.68
N PRO A 71 -6.68 -6.34 5.51
CA PRO A 71 -7.55 -5.51 6.32
C PRO A 71 -6.71 -4.67 7.30
N VAL A 72 -7.08 -3.41 7.45
CA VAL A 72 -6.45 -2.53 8.44
C VAL A 72 -6.93 -2.95 9.82
N LYS A 73 -5.99 -3.42 10.65
CA LYS A 73 -6.24 -3.76 12.05
C LYS A 73 -6.40 -2.52 12.92
N ASP A 74 -7.27 -2.65 13.91
CA ASP A 74 -7.36 -1.73 15.03
C ASP A 74 -6.17 -1.90 15.99
N GLU A 75 -5.98 -0.98 16.93
CA GLU A 75 -4.90 -1.03 17.93
C GLU A 75 -5.05 -2.20 18.90
N SER A 76 -6.28 -2.71 19.03
CA SER A 76 -6.64 -3.84 19.88
C SER A 76 -6.39 -5.24 19.27
N GLN A 77 -5.89 -5.35 18.03
CA GLN A 77 -5.77 -6.60 17.24
C GLN A 77 -4.36 -6.93 16.72
#